data_AF-A0A314KPH5-F1
#
_entry.id   AF-A0A314KPH5-F1
#
_cell.length_a   1.000
_cell.length_b   1.000
_cell.length_c   1.000
_cell.angle_alpha   90.00
_cell.angle_beta   90.00
_cell.angle_gamma   90.00
#
_symmetry.space_group_name_H-M   'P 1'
#
loop_
_entity.id
_entity.type
_entity.pdbx_description
1 polymer ?
#
loop_
_entity_poly.entity_id
_entity_poly.type
_entity_poly.pdbx_seq_one_letter_code
_entity_poly.pdbx_strand_id
1 'polypeptide(L)'
;MESEFVACASVVQEAVWLKRFFEHLNVAKNSKGPMTLYCDSQAAIAYTMDPKYHSKTKHIDIKYNFVRDIVASGEVNLQYIPTREMIVGPFTKAISRGLFEKHVKALGLRRK
;
A
#
# COMPACT_ATOMS: atom_id res chain seq x y z
N MET A 1 -3.99 1.19 -14.37
CA MET A 1 -4.94 1.56 -13.29
C MET A 1 -5.26 0.34 -12.45
N GLU A 2 -5.74 -0.75 -13.05
CA GLU A 2 -5.85 -2.06 -12.36
C GLU A 2 -4.52 -2.53 -11.77
N SER A 3 -3.39 -2.30 -12.45
CA SER A 3 -2.05 -2.64 -11.95
C SER A 3 -1.71 -2.00 -10.60
N GLU A 4 -1.96 -0.69 -10.44
CA GLU A 4 -1.70 0.06 -9.20
C GLU A 4 -2.65 -0.40 -8.09
N PHE A 5 -3.91 -0.70 -8.42
CA PHE A 5 -4.86 -1.26 -7.45
C PHE A 5 -4.46 -2.66 -7.00
N VAL A 6 -4.06 -3.54 -7.94
CA VAL A 6 -3.61 -4.89 -7.62
C VAL A 6 -2.36 -4.87 -6.76
N ALA A 7 -1.42 -3.95 -7.04
CA ALA A 7 -0.24 -3.72 -6.20
C ALA A 7 -0.65 -3.23 -4.79
N CYS A 8 -1.55 -2.25 -4.71
CA CYS A 8 -2.10 -1.76 -3.44
C CYS A 8 -2.74 -2.90 -2.63
N ALA A 9 -3.57 -3.73 -3.27
CA ALA A 9 -4.23 -4.86 -2.64
C ALA A 9 -3.25 -5.89 -2.09
N SER A 10 -2.19 -6.20 -2.85
CA SER A 10 -1.11 -7.07 -2.38
C SER A 10 -0.39 -6.47 -1.17
N VAL A 11 -0.07 -5.17 -1.18
CA VAL A 11 0.57 -4.51 -0.03
C VAL A 11 -0.33 -4.53 1.20
N VAL A 12 -1.64 -4.26 1.04
CA VAL A 12 -2.62 -4.32 2.14
C VAL A 12 -2.68 -5.72 2.73
N GLN A 13 -2.72 -6.75 1.90
CA GLN A 13 -2.74 -8.14 2.36
C GLN A 13 -1.49 -8.51 3.18
N GLU A 14 -0.31 -8.19 2.67
CA GLU A 14 0.97 -8.47 3.35
C GLU A 14 1.10 -7.66 4.66
N ALA A 15 0.69 -6.39 4.64
CA ALA A 15 0.72 -5.51 5.80
C ALA A 15 -0.18 -6.02 6.94
N VAL A 16 -1.41 -6.43 6.61
CA VAL A 16 -2.36 -7.04 7.54
C VAL A 16 -1.80 -8.36 8.09
N TRP A 17 -1.24 -9.19 7.22
CA TRP A 17 -0.63 -10.46 7.64
C TRP A 17 0.53 -10.22 8.63
N LEU A 18 1.45 -9.30 8.32
CA LEU A 18 2.57 -8.94 9.20
C LEU A 18 2.08 -8.38 10.54
N LYS A 19 1.09 -7.49 10.53
CA LYS A 19 0.50 -6.93 11.75
C LYS A 19 -0.02 -8.04 12.67
N ARG A 20 -0.87 -8.91 12.13
CA ARG A 20 -1.45 -10.03 12.86
C ARG A 20 -0.36 -11.00 13.33
N PHE A 21 0.63 -11.29 12.49
CA PHE A 21 1.76 -12.14 12.87
C PHE A 21 2.52 -11.58 14.08
N PHE A 22 2.82 -10.28 14.09
CA PHE A 22 3.48 -9.63 15.21
C PHE A 22 2.61 -9.53 16.48
N GLU A 23 1.30 -9.41 16.32
CA GLU A 23 0.34 -9.52 17.44
C GLU A 23 0.37 -10.92 18.06
N HIS A 24 0.38 -11.99 17.24
CA HIS A 24 0.50 -13.37 17.72
C HIS A 24 1.83 -13.65 18.43
N LEU A 25 2.93 -13.08 17.93
CA LEU A 25 4.25 -13.17 18.57
C LEU A 25 4.37 -12.28 19.82
N ASN A 26 3.35 -11.48 20.13
CA ASN A 26 3.33 -10.61 21.30
C ASN A 26 4.42 -9.51 21.30
N VAL A 27 4.99 -9.19 20.13
CA VAL A 27 6.07 -8.20 19.95
C VAL A 27 5.54 -6.80 19.63
N ALA A 28 4.29 -6.69 19.18
CA ALA A 28 3.66 -5.43 18.77
C ALA A 28 2.44 -5.04 19.64
N LYS A 29 2.41 -5.45 20.93
CA LYS A 29 1.29 -5.20 21.87
C LYS A 29 0.79 -3.75 21.94
N ASN A 30 1.67 -2.79 21.66
CA ASN A 30 1.37 -1.36 21.73
C ASN A 30 0.90 -0.76 20.40
N SER A 31 0.85 -1.54 19.31
CA SER A 31 0.37 -1.09 18.00
C SER A 31 -1.17 -1.10 17.93
N LYS A 32 -1.81 -0.38 18.85
CA LYS A 32 -3.27 -0.25 18.92
C LYS A 32 -3.71 0.88 17.98
N GLY A 33 -3.83 0.58 16.70
CA GLY A 33 -4.30 1.55 15.70
C GLY A 33 -4.30 1.01 14.27
N PRO A 34 -4.93 1.74 13.33
CA PRO A 34 -4.84 1.44 11.92
C PRO A 34 -3.39 1.48 11.45
N MET A 35 -2.98 0.51 10.64
CA MET A 35 -1.70 0.61 9.94
C MET A 35 -1.83 1.61 8.80
N THR A 36 -0.99 2.65 8.80
CA THR A 36 -0.99 3.61 7.69
C THR A 36 -0.16 3.06 6.53
N LEU A 37 -0.79 2.98 5.36
CA LEU A 37 -0.15 2.58 4.11
C LEU A 37 -0.22 3.74 3.11
N TYR A 38 0.86 3.96 2.39
CA TYR A 38 0.95 5.06 1.42
C TYR A 38 0.79 4.56 -0.01
N CYS A 39 0.01 5.28 -0.81
CA CYS A 39 -0.20 4.99 -2.23
C CYS A 39 -0.08 6.29 -3.04
N ASP A 40 0.59 6.24 -4.19
CA ASP A 40 0.77 7.40 -5.08
C ASP A 40 -0.29 7.48 -6.19
N SER A 41 -1.30 6.61 -6.14
CA SER A 41 -2.42 6.58 -7.06
C SER A 41 -3.72 6.94 -6.35
N GLN A 42 -4.17 8.18 -6.49
CA GLN A 42 -5.47 8.62 -5.98
C GLN A 42 -6.62 7.78 -6.52
N ALA A 43 -6.51 7.34 -7.78
CA ALA A 43 -7.47 6.41 -8.36
C ALA A 43 -7.55 5.12 -7.55
N ALA A 44 -6.40 4.47 -7.28
CA ALA A 44 -6.37 3.23 -6.50
C ALA A 44 -6.96 3.39 -5.09
N ILE A 45 -6.78 4.55 -4.46
CA ILE A 45 -7.42 4.87 -3.18
C ILE A 45 -8.94 5.06 -3.34
N ALA A 46 -9.40 5.77 -4.37
CA ALA A 46 -10.82 5.96 -4.61
C ALA A 46 -11.57 4.63 -4.81
N TYR A 47 -10.92 3.67 -5.48
CA TYR A 47 -11.43 2.31 -5.65
C TYR A 47 -11.68 1.56 -4.33
N THR A 48 -10.97 1.90 -3.24
CA THR A 48 -11.24 1.27 -1.93
C THR A 48 -12.44 1.86 -1.22
N MET A 49 -12.91 3.03 -1.65
CA MET A 49 -13.98 3.78 -0.98
C MET A 49 -15.32 3.70 -1.71
N ASP A 50 -15.32 3.45 -3.02
CA ASP A 50 -16.55 3.44 -3.82
C ASP A 50 -17.01 2.00 -4.15
N PRO A 51 -18.16 1.55 -3.61
CA PRO A 51 -18.69 0.22 -3.85
C PRO A 51 -19.19 0.00 -5.28
N LYS A 52 -19.32 1.04 -6.10
CA LYS A 52 -19.79 0.95 -7.50
C LYS A 52 -18.73 0.45 -8.46
N TYR A 53 -17.45 0.43 -8.06
CA TYR A 53 -16.41 -0.13 -8.89
C TYR A 53 -16.42 -1.65 -8.78
N HIS A 54 -16.83 -2.30 -9.87
CA HIS A 54 -16.73 -3.74 -10.05
C HIS A 54 -15.75 -4.00 -11.19
N SER A 55 -14.83 -4.93 -10.97
CA SER A 55 -13.96 -5.42 -12.02
C SER A 55 -14.74 -6.36 -12.94
N LYS A 56 -14.28 -6.49 -14.18
CA LYS A 56 -14.86 -7.44 -15.15
C LYS A 56 -14.41 -8.89 -14.89
N THR A 57 -13.41 -9.09 -14.04
CA THR A 57 -12.81 -10.39 -13.68
C THR A 57 -12.92 -10.67 -12.18
N LYS A 58 -13.45 -11.86 -11.85
CA LYS A 58 -13.76 -12.32 -10.49
C LYS A 58 -12.58 -12.26 -9.51
N HIS A 59 -11.36 -12.60 -9.96
CA HIS A 59 -10.18 -12.58 -9.08
C HIS A 59 -9.82 -11.17 -8.59
N ILE A 60 -10.06 -10.15 -9.42
CA ILE A 60 -9.81 -8.77 -9.04
C ILE A 60 -10.93 -8.29 -8.11
N ASP A 61 -12.19 -8.71 -8.31
CA ASP A 61 -13.31 -8.40 -7.40
C ASP A 61 -13.07 -8.87 -5.97
N ILE A 62 -12.47 -10.06 -5.80
CA ILE A 62 -12.10 -10.56 -4.47
C ILE A 62 -11.09 -9.62 -3.80
N LYS A 63 -10.07 -9.15 -4.54
CA LYS A 63 -9.10 -8.18 -4.03
C LYS A 63 -9.75 -6.83 -3.70
N TYR A 64 -10.70 -6.36 -4.52
CA TYR A 64 -11.45 -5.13 -4.24
C TYR A 64 -12.22 -5.22 -2.92
N ASN A 65 -13.02 -6.28 -2.77
CA ASN A 65 -13.80 -6.48 -1.55
C ASN A 65 -12.90 -6.58 -0.32
N PHE A 66 -11.82 -7.38 -0.39
CA PHE A 66 -10.88 -7.51 0.71
C PHE A 66 -10.29 -6.17 1.16
N VAL A 67 -9.75 -5.38 0.24
CA VAL A 67 -9.13 -4.09 0.60
C VAL A 67 -10.16 -3.13 1.17
N ARG A 68 -11.35 -3.06 0.56
CA ARG A 68 -12.43 -2.20 1.05
C ARG A 68 -12.83 -2.59 2.47
N ASP A 69 -13.00 -3.87 2.75
CA ASP A 69 -13.44 -4.35 4.07
C ASP A 69 -12.38 -4.06 5.15
N ILE A 70 -11.09 -4.21 4.81
CA ILE A 70 -9.95 -3.90 5.69
C ILE A 70 -9.82 -2.39 5.97
N VAL A 71 -10.09 -1.54 4.97
CA VAL A 71 -10.09 -0.08 5.15
C VAL A 71 -11.32 0.36 5.96
N ALA A 72 -12.49 -0.20 5.65
CA ALA A 72 -13.75 0.11 6.34
C ALA A 72 -13.74 -0.35 7.81
N SER A 73 -13.06 -1.46 8.13
CA SER A 73 -12.88 -1.92 9.52
C SER A 73 -11.92 -1.05 10.33
N GLY A 74 -11.17 -0.14 9.68
CA GLY A 74 -10.14 0.67 10.33
C GLY A 74 -8.89 -0.12 10.70
N GLU A 75 -8.67 -1.32 10.14
CA GLU A 75 -7.42 -2.06 10.34
C GLU A 75 -6.25 -1.41 9.57
N VAL A 76 -6.56 -0.79 8.42
CA VAL A 76 -5.63 -0.04 7.57
C VAL A 76 -6.16 1.36 7.25
N ASN A 77 -5.26 2.34 7.25
CA ASN A 77 -5.52 3.69 6.76
C ASN A 77 -4.69 3.93 5.49
N LEU A 78 -5.34 3.98 4.32
CA LEU A 78 -4.67 4.29 3.06
C LEU A 78 -4.57 5.80 2.85
N GLN A 79 -3.35 6.31 2.73
CA GLN A 79 -3.08 7.73 2.52
C GLN A 79 -2.39 7.97 1.18
N TYR A 80 -2.77 9.07 0.54
CA TYR A 80 -2.09 9.52 -0.67
C TYR A 80 -0.73 10.13 -0.33
N ILE A 81 0.30 9.77 -1.11
CA ILE A 81 1.58 10.47 -1.13
C ILE A 81 2.00 10.76 -2.58
N PRO A 82 2.52 11.95 -2.92
CA PRO A 82 3.02 12.21 -4.26
C PRO A 82 4.13 11.23 -4.67
N THR A 83 4.18 10.81 -5.94
CA THR A 83 5.21 9.89 -6.46
C THR A 83 6.64 10.37 -6.16
N ARG A 84 6.88 11.69 -6.16
CA ARG A 84 8.17 12.32 -5.83
C ARG A 84 8.62 12.16 -4.37
N GLU A 85 7.73 11.70 -3.52
CA GLU A 85 7.91 11.47 -2.08
C GLU A 85 7.77 9.98 -1.72
N MET A 86 7.27 9.14 -2.64
CA MET A 86 7.17 7.69 -2.48
C MET A 86 8.55 7.03 -2.59
N ILE A 87 9.24 6.87 -1.45
CA ILE A 87 10.63 6.36 -1.38
C ILE A 87 10.85 4.98 -1.99
N VAL A 88 9.79 4.18 -2.12
CA VAL A 88 9.82 2.84 -2.75
C VAL A 88 9.61 2.88 -4.27
N GLY A 89 9.36 4.06 -4.85
CA GLY A 89 9.22 4.26 -6.29
C GLY A 89 10.34 3.63 -7.14
N PRO A 90 11.63 3.65 -6.73
CA PRO A 90 12.71 2.94 -7.41
C PRO A 90 12.46 1.43 -7.64
N PHE A 91 11.66 0.78 -6.82
CA PHE A 91 11.39 -0.67 -6.91
C PHE A 91 10.20 -1.01 -7.80
N THR A 92 9.34 -0.04 -8.10
CA THR A 92 8.05 -0.29 -8.75
C THR A 92 7.89 0.43 -10.08
N LYS A 93 8.68 1.49 -10.34
CA LYS A 93 8.54 2.37 -11.51
C LYS A 93 9.90 2.79 -12.07
N ALA A 94 9.95 3.01 -13.37
CA ALA A 94 11.06 3.75 -13.98
C ALA A 94 10.92 5.24 -13.62
N ILE A 95 11.89 5.77 -12.87
CA ILE A 95 11.92 7.17 -12.42
C ILE A 95 13.18 7.86 -12.92
N SER A 96 13.20 9.20 -12.90
CA SER A 96 14.38 9.96 -13.30
C SER A 96 15.56 9.69 -12.37
N ARG A 97 16.78 9.78 -12.91
CA ARG A 97 18.01 9.53 -12.14
C ARG A 97 18.10 10.40 -10.87
N GLY A 98 17.75 11.68 -10.96
CA GLY A 98 17.79 12.58 -9.80
C GLY A 98 16.80 12.17 -8.70
N LEU A 99 15.60 11.72 -9.07
CA LEU A 99 14.62 11.21 -8.12
C LEU A 99 15.04 9.87 -7.52
N PHE A 100 15.65 8.99 -8.33
CA PHE A 100 16.24 7.74 -7.87
C PHE A 100 17.33 7.97 -6.83
N GLU A 101 18.30 8.84 -7.11
CA GLU A 101 19.39 9.15 -6.18
C GLU A 101 18.85 9.75 -4.86
N LYS A 102 17.82 10.61 -4.94
CA LYS A 102 17.12 11.13 -3.75
C LYS A 102 16.49 10.00 -2.92
N HIS A 103 15.77 9.07 -3.55
CA HIS A 103 15.10 7.97 -2.85
C HIS A 103 16.08 6.94 -2.29
N VAL A 104 17.12 6.57 -3.03
CA VAL A 104 18.19 5.68 -2.55
C VAL A 104 18.85 6.26 -1.29
N LYS A 105 19.12 7.57 -1.28
CA LYS A 105 19.63 8.25 -0.09
C LYS A 105 18.63 8.22 1.07
N ALA A 106 17.34 8.44 0.80
CA ALA A 106 16.27 8.37 1.81
C ALA A 106 16.07 6.96 2.39
N LEU A 107 16.33 5.92 1.60
CA LEU A 107 16.34 4.51 2.03
C LEU A 107 17.56 4.16 2.89
N GLY A 108 18.51 5.07 3.07
CA GLY A 108 19.75 4.83 3.81
C GLY A 108 20.79 4.01 3.04
N LEU A 109 20.55 3.74 1.75
CA LEU A 109 21.48 3.01 0.90
C LEU A 109 22.65 3.93 0.51
N ARG A 110 23.88 3.46 0.75
CA ARG A 110 25.11 4.16 0.34
C ARG A 110 25.80 3.35 -0.74
N ARG A 111 26.34 4.02 -1.76
CA ARG A 111 27.33 3.38 -2.64
C ARG A 111 28.57 3.10 -1.79
N LYS A 112 29.03 1.85 -1.81
CA LYS A 112 30.37 1.50 -1.34
C LYS A 112 31.41 2.17 -2.23
#